data_AF-Q4C593-F1
#
_entry.id   AF-Q4C593-F1
#
_cell.length_a   1.000
_cell.length_b   1.000
_cell.length_c   1.000
_cell.angle_alpha   90.00
_cell.angle_beta   90.00
_cell.angle_gamma   90.00
#
_symmetry.space_group_name_H-M   'P 1'
#
loop_
_entity.id
_entity.type
_entity.pdbx_description
1 polymer ?
#
loop_
_entity_poly.entity_id
_entity_poly.type
_entity_poly.pdbx_seq_one_letter_code
_entity_poly.pdbx_strand_id
1 'polypeptide(L)'
;MSPGYPRTPRQVINFSKQKGKEIIANFDGGLITSDAGIVWIAELDKKLGITEKFGNCFQDHRHQSYVDHSVHELLAQRLYGIILGYEDVNDHDKLRHDPALKIALEKLNKLEDKKGWLAGKSTINRLEYCPETILDQKTSRYHKIEPNFEAIEKSFVEFFLESYKKPPLSIILDMDVTDDQVHGNQEGAFFNSYYHGVCYAPLYIFCGHHLLVAKLRSSNVDPADGALDELQRIIGLIREKWSETHILVRGDSAYAREEIFYFCEN
;
A
#
# COMPACT_ATOMS: atom_id res chain seq x y z
N MET A 1 -33.38 21.27 44.81
CA MET A 1 -32.72 21.84 43.61
C MET A 1 -31.32 21.26 43.56
N SER A 2 -31.11 20.25 42.70
CA SER A 2 -29.75 19.74 42.46
C SER A 2 -29.04 20.73 41.53
N PRO A 3 -27.78 21.11 41.80
CA PRO A 3 -27.07 22.08 40.98
C PRO A 3 -26.82 21.45 39.61
N GLY A 4 -27.37 22.07 38.56
CA GLY A 4 -27.14 21.68 37.19
C GLY A 4 -25.67 21.91 36.86
N TYR A 5 -24.94 20.83 36.59
CA TYR A 5 -23.59 20.92 36.02
C TYR A 5 -23.69 21.70 34.69
N PRO A 6 -22.80 22.68 34.45
CA PRO A 6 -22.74 23.34 33.15
C PRO A 6 -22.45 22.28 32.09
N ARG A 7 -23.34 22.14 31.09
CA ARG A 7 -23.07 21.31 29.92
C ARG A 7 -21.84 21.89 29.23
N THR A 8 -20.73 21.15 29.28
CA THR A 8 -19.56 21.39 28.44
C THR A 8 -20.04 21.61 26.99
N PRO A 9 -19.51 22.60 26.26
CA PRO A 9 -19.89 22.80 24.86
C PRO A 9 -19.70 21.48 24.12
N ARG A 10 -20.71 21.07 23.34
CA ARG A 10 -20.65 19.86 22.51
C ARG A 10 -19.37 19.96 21.68
N GLN A 11 -18.39 19.11 21.97
CA GLN A 11 -17.20 19.02 21.14
C GLN A 11 -17.63 18.41 19.82
N VAL A 12 -17.54 19.22 18.78
CA VAL A 12 -17.91 18.86 17.42
C VAL A 12 -16.68 19.07 16.56
N ILE A 13 -16.30 18.03 15.82
CA ILE A 13 -15.19 18.08 14.87
C ILE A 13 -15.79 18.01 13.47
N ASN A 14 -15.55 19.03 12.66
CA ASN A 14 -15.95 19.05 11.26
C ASN A 14 -14.82 18.46 10.42
N PHE A 15 -15.09 17.34 9.76
CA PHE A 15 -14.09 16.66 8.92
C PHE A 15 -14.03 17.26 7.52
N SER A 16 -15.18 17.32 6.84
CA SER A 16 -15.29 17.82 5.47
C SER A 16 -16.75 17.89 5.03
N LYS A 17 -16.95 18.31 3.78
CA LYS A 17 -18.24 18.23 3.09
C LYS A 17 -18.10 17.31 1.88
N GLN A 18 -18.84 16.20 1.87
CA GLN A 18 -18.81 15.21 0.79
C GLN A 18 -20.21 15.11 0.14
N LYS A 19 -20.28 15.24 -1.19
CA LYS A 19 -21.55 15.18 -1.96
C LYS A 19 -22.67 16.07 -1.38
N GLY A 20 -22.30 17.27 -0.90
CA GLY A 20 -23.25 18.24 -0.35
C GLY A 20 -23.62 18.02 1.12
N LYS A 21 -23.20 16.92 1.74
CA LYS A 21 -23.45 16.60 3.15
C LYS A 21 -22.23 16.93 4.01
N GLU A 22 -22.45 17.52 5.18
CA GLU A 22 -21.40 17.76 6.17
C GLU A 22 -21.10 16.48 6.94
N ILE A 23 -19.81 16.18 7.10
CA ILE A 23 -19.33 15.05 7.91
C ILE A 23 -18.86 15.61 9.23
N ILE A 24 -19.64 15.32 10.27
CA ILE A 24 -19.47 15.87 11.60
C ILE A 24 -19.29 14.72 12.57
N ALA A 25 -18.18 14.72 13.32
CA ALA A 25 -18.04 13.86 14.49
C ALA A 25 -18.49 14.62 15.73
N ASN A 26 -19.29 13.94 16.55
CA ASN A 26 -19.71 14.39 17.86
C ASN A 26 -19.57 13.23 18.86
N PHE A 27 -19.90 13.49 20.12
CA PHE A 27 -19.83 12.50 21.19
C PHE A 27 -21.23 12.12 21.71
N ASP A 28 -22.26 12.29 20.87
CA ASP A 28 -23.66 12.03 21.22
C ASP A 28 -24.08 10.56 20.97
N GLY A 29 -23.18 9.73 20.41
CA GLY A 29 -23.42 8.32 20.07
C GLY A 29 -24.04 8.10 18.68
N GLY A 30 -24.58 6.91 18.42
CA GLY A 30 -25.15 6.54 17.12
C GLY A 30 -24.19 5.70 16.27
N LEU A 31 -23.79 6.22 15.10
CA LEU A 31 -22.72 5.62 14.30
C LEU A 31 -21.37 5.93 14.96
N ILE A 32 -20.76 4.92 15.57
CA ILE A 32 -19.52 5.05 16.33
C ILE A 32 -18.36 4.42 15.53
N THR A 33 -17.20 5.06 15.59
CA THR A 33 -15.94 4.61 14.97
C THR A 33 -14.76 5.04 15.83
N SER A 34 -13.70 4.24 15.87
CA SER A 34 -12.38 4.60 16.40
C SER A 34 -11.45 5.20 15.33
N ASP A 35 -11.87 5.15 14.07
CA ASP A 35 -10.98 5.24 12.91
C ASP A 35 -11.24 6.50 12.08
N ALA A 36 -11.85 7.52 12.70
CA ALA A 36 -12.31 8.73 12.01
C ALA A 36 -11.20 9.45 11.21
N GLY A 37 -9.93 9.34 11.64
CA GLY A 37 -8.78 9.91 10.94
C GLY A 37 -8.60 9.40 9.51
N ILE A 38 -9.13 8.22 9.16
CA ILE A 38 -9.01 7.65 7.82
C ILE A 38 -9.66 8.52 6.74
N VAL A 39 -10.65 9.33 7.10
CA VAL A 39 -11.32 10.24 6.16
C VAL A 39 -10.32 11.25 5.58
N TRP A 40 -9.34 11.72 6.36
CA TRP A 40 -8.32 12.64 5.85
C TRP A 40 -7.29 11.94 4.96
N ILE A 41 -6.94 10.70 5.28
CA ILE A 41 -6.08 9.87 4.45
C ILE A 41 -6.74 9.60 3.10
N ALA A 42 -8.04 9.29 3.09
CA ALA A 42 -8.80 9.09 1.86
C ALA A 42 -8.88 10.38 1.00
N GLU A 43 -9.04 11.54 1.62
CA GLU A 43 -8.97 12.83 0.91
C GLU A 43 -7.58 13.12 0.33
N LEU A 44 -6.51 12.70 1.02
CA LEU A 44 -5.15 12.81 0.50
C LEU A 44 -4.94 11.85 -0.68
N ASP A 45 -5.29 10.58 -0.51
CA ASP A 45 -5.21 9.55 -1.54
C ASP A 45 -6.01 9.96 -2.79
N LYS A 46 -7.22 10.49 -2.63
CA LYS A 46 -8.02 11.02 -3.75
C LYS A 46 -7.34 12.17 -4.50
N LYS A 47 -6.59 13.03 -3.81
CA LYS A 47 -5.84 14.14 -4.44
C LYS A 47 -4.59 13.65 -5.16
N LEU A 48 -3.94 12.63 -4.63
CA LEU A 48 -2.70 12.07 -5.19
C LEU A 48 -2.97 10.98 -6.23
N GLY A 49 -4.14 10.35 -6.19
CA GLY A 49 -4.55 9.25 -7.07
C GLY A 49 -3.75 7.96 -6.85
N ILE A 50 -3.20 7.72 -5.64
CA ILE A 50 -2.28 6.59 -5.40
C ILE A 50 -3.00 5.26 -5.59
N THR A 51 -4.10 5.03 -4.86
CA THR A 51 -4.83 3.75 -4.94
C THR A 51 -5.51 3.53 -6.29
N GLU A 52 -5.94 4.60 -6.96
CA GLU A 52 -6.52 4.51 -8.31
C GLU A 52 -5.47 4.07 -9.33
N LYS A 53 -4.30 4.72 -9.35
CA LYS A 53 -3.18 4.36 -10.23
C LYS A 53 -2.69 2.95 -9.95
N PHE A 54 -2.53 2.61 -8.67
CA PHE A 54 -2.12 1.26 -8.27
C PHE A 54 -3.16 0.20 -8.67
N GLY A 55 -4.46 0.53 -8.60
CA GLY A 55 -5.54 -0.34 -9.08
C GLY A 55 -5.50 -0.63 -10.57
N ASN A 56 -4.95 0.29 -11.38
CA ASN A 56 -4.76 0.07 -12.82
C ASN A 56 -3.63 -0.92 -13.14
N CYS A 57 -2.80 -1.29 -12.15
CA CYS A 57 -1.81 -2.35 -12.30
C CYS A 57 -2.42 -3.76 -12.21
N PHE A 58 -3.73 -3.88 -12.05
CA PHE A 58 -4.43 -5.15 -11.94
C PHE A 58 -5.38 -5.36 -13.11
N GLN A 59 -5.40 -6.57 -13.64
CA GLN A 59 -6.38 -7.02 -14.62
C GLN A 59 -7.54 -7.72 -13.91
N ASP A 60 -8.75 -7.18 -14.05
CA ASP A 60 -9.95 -7.78 -13.48
C ASP A 60 -10.67 -8.67 -14.50
N HIS A 61 -10.56 -9.99 -14.33
CA HIS A 61 -11.24 -10.99 -15.15
C HIS A 61 -12.61 -11.39 -14.60
N ARG A 62 -13.09 -10.76 -13.52
CA ARG A 62 -14.43 -11.00 -12.97
C ARG A 62 -15.49 -10.48 -13.94
N HIS A 63 -16.61 -11.18 -14.01
CA HIS A 63 -17.75 -10.73 -14.79
C HIS A 63 -18.43 -9.55 -14.07
N GLN A 64 -18.37 -8.37 -14.67
CA GLN A 64 -18.65 -7.09 -14.02
C GLN A 64 -20.08 -6.95 -13.46
N SER A 65 -21.07 -7.68 -14.00
CA SER A 65 -22.43 -7.69 -13.45
C SER A 65 -22.55 -8.32 -12.05
N TYR A 66 -21.53 -9.04 -11.59
CA TYR A 66 -21.48 -9.69 -10.27
C TYR A 66 -20.45 -9.05 -9.34
N VAL A 67 -19.91 -7.89 -9.72
CA VAL A 67 -18.89 -7.17 -8.95
C VAL A 67 -19.55 -6.10 -8.09
N ASP A 68 -19.51 -6.30 -6.77
CA ASP A 68 -19.95 -5.30 -5.78
C ASP A 68 -18.84 -4.28 -5.43
N HIS A 69 -17.58 -4.66 -5.65
CA HIS A 69 -16.38 -3.91 -5.29
C HIS A 69 -15.37 -3.90 -6.43
N SER A 70 -15.07 -2.71 -6.96
CA SER A 70 -14.01 -2.54 -7.95
C SER A 70 -12.64 -2.92 -7.35
N VAL A 71 -11.65 -3.18 -8.21
CA VAL A 71 -10.29 -3.47 -7.73
C VAL A 71 -9.73 -2.28 -6.94
N HIS A 72 -9.98 -1.06 -7.40
CA HIS A 72 -9.65 0.17 -6.68
C HIS A 72 -10.27 0.20 -5.28
N GLU A 73 -11.57 -0.09 -5.14
CA GLU A 73 -12.23 -0.11 -3.82
C GLU A 73 -11.62 -1.17 -2.89
N LEU A 74 -11.28 -2.35 -3.41
CA LEU A 74 -10.65 -3.41 -2.62
C LEU A 74 -9.24 -3.00 -2.15
N LEU A 75 -8.42 -2.45 -3.05
CA LEU A 75 -7.08 -1.98 -2.74
C LEU A 75 -7.09 -0.81 -1.76
N ALA A 76 -7.94 0.18 -2.00
CA ALA A 76 -8.07 1.34 -1.10
C ALA A 76 -8.53 0.88 0.28
N GLN A 77 -9.55 0.01 0.37
CA GLN A 77 -9.99 -0.53 1.67
C GLN A 77 -8.85 -1.26 2.38
N ARG A 78 -8.07 -2.05 1.65
CA ARG A 78 -6.98 -2.82 2.24
C ARG A 78 -5.85 -1.92 2.74
N LEU A 79 -5.41 -0.96 1.91
CA LEU A 79 -4.39 0.02 2.29
C LEU A 79 -4.83 0.84 3.50
N TYR A 80 -6.09 1.27 3.53
CA TYR A 80 -6.65 2.03 4.64
C TYR A 80 -6.71 1.19 5.93
N GLY A 81 -7.01 -0.11 5.84
CA GLY A 81 -6.91 -1.03 6.96
C GLY A 81 -5.51 -1.09 7.55
N ILE A 82 -4.49 -1.24 6.71
CA ILE A 82 -3.07 -1.25 7.12
C ILE A 82 -2.70 0.08 7.82
N ILE A 83 -3.07 1.23 7.25
CA ILE A 83 -2.80 2.56 7.84
C ILE A 83 -3.44 2.71 9.24
N LEU A 84 -4.59 2.07 9.47
CA LEU A 84 -5.28 2.06 10.75
C LEU A 84 -4.70 1.04 11.75
N GLY A 85 -3.68 0.26 11.36
CA GLY A 85 -3.09 -0.80 12.18
C GLY A 85 -3.80 -2.14 12.10
N TYR A 86 -4.70 -2.32 11.12
CA TYR A 86 -5.37 -3.58 10.83
C TYR A 86 -4.62 -4.33 9.72
N GLU A 87 -3.43 -4.80 10.07
CA GLU A 87 -2.56 -5.55 9.16
C GLU A 87 -3.14 -6.92 8.82
N ASP A 88 -3.91 -7.53 9.73
CA ASP A 88 -4.61 -8.78 9.46
C ASP A 88 -5.90 -8.57 8.66
N VAL A 89 -6.15 -9.48 7.70
CA VAL A 89 -7.37 -9.42 6.87
C VAL A 89 -8.63 -9.82 7.66
N ASN A 90 -8.50 -10.45 8.83
CA ASN A 90 -9.62 -10.94 9.64
C ASN A 90 -10.54 -9.81 10.15
N ASP A 91 -9.99 -8.65 10.49
CA ASP A 91 -10.71 -7.50 11.02
C ASP A 91 -11.68 -6.89 10.01
N HIS A 92 -11.47 -7.17 8.71
CA HIS A 92 -12.34 -6.69 7.64
C HIS A 92 -13.78 -7.24 7.74
N ASP A 93 -14.03 -8.32 8.49
CA ASP A 93 -15.41 -8.75 8.81
C ASP A 93 -16.15 -7.74 9.71
N LYS A 94 -15.42 -7.01 10.56
CA LYS A 94 -15.96 -5.92 11.39
C LYS A 94 -15.84 -4.58 10.67
N LEU A 95 -14.67 -4.25 10.12
CA LEU A 95 -14.39 -2.96 9.46
C LEU A 95 -15.30 -2.70 8.26
N ARG A 96 -15.83 -3.75 7.61
CA ARG A 96 -16.79 -3.56 6.52
C ARG A 96 -18.08 -2.83 6.89
N HIS A 97 -18.34 -2.69 8.20
CA HIS A 97 -19.47 -1.95 8.73
C HIS A 97 -19.09 -0.56 9.27
N ASP A 98 -17.80 -0.26 9.41
CA ASP A 98 -17.29 0.98 10.01
C ASP A 98 -17.75 2.22 9.22
N PRO A 99 -18.35 3.22 9.88
CA PRO A 99 -18.88 4.40 9.20
C PRO A 99 -17.78 5.30 8.62
N ALA A 100 -16.61 5.45 9.26
CA ALA A 100 -15.53 6.27 8.72
C ALA A 100 -14.91 5.64 7.48
N LEU A 101 -14.68 4.33 7.49
CA LEU A 101 -14.14 3.61 6.35
C LEU A 101 -15.13 3.61 5.17
N LYS A 102 -16.44 3.52 5.43
CA LYS A 102 -17.48 3.70 4.40
C LYS A 102 -17.47 5.10 3.80
N ILE A 103 -17.24 6.14 4.61
CA ILE A 103 -17.11 7.53 4.13
C ILE A 103 -15.87 7.68 3.26
N ALA A 104 -14.73 7.14 3.74
CA ALA A 104 -13.46 7.12 3.03
C ALA A 104 -13.57 6.47 1.65
N LEU A 105 -14.34 5.38 1.53
CA LEU A 105 -14.62 4.67 0.28
C LEU A 105 -15.87 5.17 -0.45
N GLU A 106 -16.24 6.44 -0.23
CA GLU A 106 -17.32 7.17 -0.92
C GLU A 106 -18.73 6.57 -0.82
N LYS A 107 -18.99 5.70 0.17
CA LYS A 107 -20.30 5.07 0.43
C LYS A 107 -21.17 5.83 1.44
N LEU A 108 -20.93 7.15 1.62
CA LEU A 108 -21.67 8.02 2.54
C LEU A 108 -23.20 7.93 2.39
N ASN A 109 -23.72 7.82 1.16
CA ASN A 109 -25.17 7.73 0.92
C ASN A 109 -25.80 6.37 1.29
N LYS A 110 -24.97 5.40 1.69
CA LYS A 110 -25.37 4.02 1.99
C LYS A 110 -24.88 3.59 3.37
N LEU A 111 -24.61 4.52 4.29
CA LEU A 111 -24.04 4.20 5.61
C LEU A 111 -24.83 3.12 6.36
N GLU A 112 -26.15 3.24 6.33
CA GLU A 112 -27.10 2.32 7.01
C GLU A 112 -27.64 1.22 6.07
N ASP A 113 -27.38 1.30 4.76
CA ASP A 113 -27.83 0.30 3.78
C ASP A 113 -26.82 -0.86 3.69
N LYS A 114 -27.32 -2.09 3.59
CA LYS A 114 -26.50 -3.28 3.31
C LYS A 114 -25.73 -3.17 2.00
N LYS A 115 -26.26 -2.44 1.01
CA LYS A 115 -25.56 -2.12 -0.26
C LYS A 115 -24.35 -1.20 -0.07
N GLY A 116 -24.18 -0.62 1.12
CA GLY A 116 -23.02 0.16 1.53
C GLY A 116 -22.00 -0.62 2.33
N TRP A 117 -22.19 -1.92 2.56
CA TRP A 117 -21.17 -2.76 3.19
C TRP A 117 -19.93 -2.81 2.32
N LEU A 118 -18.77 -2.79 2.98
CA LEU A 118 -17.49 -2.94 2.29
C LEU A 118 -17.15 -4.43 2.13
N ALA A 119 -16.01 -4.70 1.50
CA ALA A 119 -15.52 -6.06 1.32
C ALA A 119 -15.17 -6.68 2.68
N GLY A 120 -15.64 -7.90 2.90
CA GLY A 120 -15.23 -8.70 4.07
C GLY A 120 -13.91 -9.42 3.83
N LYS A 121 -13.43 -10.14 4.84
CA LYS A 121 -12.08 -10.76 4.82
C LYS A 121 -11.85 -11.65 3.60
N SER A 122 -12.83 -12.48 3.23
CA SER A 122 -12.68 -13.44 2.13
C SER A 122 -12.64 -12.78 0.76
N THR A 123 -13.21 -11.58 0.61
CA THR A 123 -13.16 -10.82 -0.64
C THR A 123 -11.81 -10.12 -0.79
N ILE A 124 -11.31 -9.51 0.29
CA ILE A 124 -9.96 -8.90 0.33
C ILE A 124 -8.88 -9.98 0.17
N ASN A 125 -9.02 -11.13 0.83
CA ASN A 125 -8.04 -12.21 0.70
C ASN A 125 -7.89 -12.72 -0.75
N ARG A 126 -8.94 -12.69 -1.58
CA ARG A 126 -8.84 -13.09 -2.99
C ARG A 126 -8.11 -12.06 -3.87
N LEU A 127 -7.95 -10.83 -3.39
CA LEU A 127 -7.11 -9.82 -4.02
C LEU A 127 -5.64 -10.09 -3.69
N GLU A 128 -5.32 -10.38 -2.43
CA GLU A 128 -3.93 -10.53 -1.96
C GLU A 128 -3.34 -11.92 -2.22
N TYR A 129 -4.18 -12.96 -2.20
CA TYR A 129 -3.74 -14.33 -2.32
C TYR A 129 -4.27 -14.95 -3.61
N CYS A 130 -3.35 -15.51 -4.41
CA CYS A 130 -3.64 -16.42 -5.50
C CYS A 130 -2.73 -17.63 -5.37
N PRO A 131 -3.27 -18.87 -5.24
CA PRO A 131 -2.44 -20.07 -5.23
C PRO A 131 -1.61 -20.19 -6.50
N GLU A 132 -0.37 -20.66 -6.39
CA GLU A 132 0.53 -20.89 -7.54
C GLU A 132 0.00 -21.93 -8.53
N THR A 133 -0.91 -22.80 -8.07
CA THR A 133 -1.62 -23.76 -8.93
C THR A 133 -2.60 -23.10 -9.91
N ILE A 134 -2.92 -21.82 -9.74
CA ILE A 134 -3.73 -21.05 -10.67
C ILE A 134 -2.82 -20.49 -11.76
N LEU A 135 -2.79 -21.19 -12.90
CA LEU A 135 -2.00 -20.80 -14.07
C LEU A 135 -2.70 -19.77 -14.98
N ASP A 136 -4.03 -19.67 -14.88
CA ASP A 136 -4.85 -18.74 -15.66
C ASP A 136 -6.02 -18.20 -14.83
N GLN A 137 -5.93 -16.94 -14.43
CA GLN A 137 -6.90 -16.22 -13.62
C GLN A 137 -8.21 -15.98 -14.38
N LYS A 138 -8.20 -15.95 -15.72
CA LYS A 138 -9.40 -15.76 -16.53
C LYS A 138 -10.36 -16.95 -16.38
N THR A 139 -9.81 -18.16 -16.40
CA THR A 139 -10.57 -19.42 -16.27
C THR A 139 -10.71 -19.89 -14.82
N SER A 140 -9.91 -19.36 -13.89
CA SER A 140 -10.00 -19.63 -12.46
C SER A 140 -11.40 -19.36 -11.88
N ARG A 141 -11.84 -20.23 -10.96
CA ARG A 141 -13.15 -20.10 -10.29
C ARG A 141 -13.18 -18.97 -9.27
N TYR A 142 -12.09 -18.78 -8.52
CA TYR A 142 -12.06 -17.91 -7.33
C TYR A 142 -11.04 -16.77 -7.42
N HIS A 143 -9.93 -16.94 -8.14
CA HIS A 143 -8.84 -15.96 -8.22
C HIS A 143 -8.81 -15.38 -9.63
N LYS A 144 -9.56 -14.30 -9.83
CA LYS A 144 -9.80 -13.67 -11.15
C LYS A 144 -9.24 -12.25 -11.26
N ILE A 145 -8.54 -11.77 -10.24
CA ILE A 145 -7.85 -10.48 -10.27
C ILE A 145 -6.37 -10.81 -10.40
N GLU A 146 -5.73 -10.32 -11.44
CA GLU A 146 -4.35 -10.65 -11.79
C GLU A 146 -3.46 -9.41 -11.64
N PRO A 147 -2.43 -9.44 -10.78
CA PRO A 147 -1.48 -8.34 -10.67
C PRO A 147 -0.50 -8.31 -11.85
N ASN A 148 -0.23 -7.14 -12.39
CA ASN A 148 0.91 -6.89 -13.26
C ASN A 148 2.08 -6.38 -12.41
N PHE A 149 3.00 -7.28 -12.06
CA PHE A 149 4.14 -6.96 -11.19
C PHE A 149 5.05 -5.87 -11.77
N GLU A 150 5.29 -5.87 -13.08
CA GLU A 150 6.10 -4.82 -13.73
C GLU A 150 5.44 -3.44 -13.58
N ALA A 151 4.12 -3.36 -13.78
CA ALA A 151 3.37 -2.12 -13.61
C ALA A 151 3.34 -1.67 -12.13
N ILE A 152 3.23 -2.60 -11.19
CA ILE A 152 3.31 -2.33 -9.75
C ILE A 152 4.67 -1.72 -9.42
N GLU A 153 5.76 -2.38 -9.82
CA GLU A 153 7.13 -1.95 -9.53
C GLU A 153 7.48 -0.62 -10.19
N LYS A 154 6.93 -0.35 -11.38
CA LYS A 154 7.06 0.93 -12.05
C LYS A 154 6.32 2.05 -11.29
N SER A 155 5.16 1.74 -10.69
CA SER A 155 4.32 2.74 -10.01
C SER A 155 5.04 3.40 -8.83
N PHE A 156 5.87 2.65 -8.07
CA PHE A 156 6.68 3.22 -6.98
C PHE A 156 7.60 4.36 -7.48
N VAL A 157 8.27 4.13 -8.61
CA VAL A 157 9.12 5.14 -9.24
C VAL A 157 8.30 6.29 -9.82
N GLU A 158 7.15 6.01 -10.44
CA GLU A 158 6.27 7.05 -10.97
C GLU A 158 5.74 7.98 -9.88
N PHE A 159 5.29 7.44 -8.74
CA PHE A 159 4.86 8.24 -7.59
C PHE A 159 5.98 9.13 -7.04
N PHE A 160 7.21 8.60 -6.98
CA PHE A 160 8.38 9.39 -6.62
C PHE A 160 8.61 10.54 -7.59
N LEU A 161 8.67 10.26 -8.90
CA LEU A 161 8.92 11.27 -9.92
C LEU A 161 7.84 12.37 -9.93
N GLU A 162 6.57 11.99 -9.76
CA GLU A 162 5.43 12.92 -9.71
C GLU A 162 5.40 13.80 -8.46
N SER A 163 6.04 13.37 -7.37
CA SER A 163 6.11 14.16 -6.14
C SER A 163 6.97 15.43 -6.28
N TYR A 164 7.83 15.49 -7.31
CA TYR A 164 8.67 16.64 -7.61
C TYR A 164 8.06 17.52 -8.70
N LYS A 165 7.96 18.82 -8.42
CA LYS A 165 7.51 19.81 -9.43
C LYS A 165 8.52 19.99 -10.57
N LYS A 166 9.81 19.78 -10.29
CA LYS A 166 10.94 19.89 -11.23
C LYS A 166 12.01 18.88 -10.85
N PRO A 167 12.78 18.36 -11.82
CA PRO A 167 13.89 17.46 -11.53
C PRO A 167 14.87 18.09 -10.54
N PRO A 168 15.23 17.42 -9.44
CA PRO A 168 16.26 17.90 -8.52
C PRO A 168 17.65 17.84 -9.18
N LEU A 169 18.59 18.65 -8.69
CA LEU A 169 19.98 18.63 -9.16
C LEU A 169 20.68 17.31 -8.81
N SER A 170 20.35 16.75 -7.64
CA SER A 170 20.88 15.46 -7.19
C SER A 170 19.86 14.70 -6.35
N ILE A 171 19.97 13.38 -6.39
CA ILE A 171 19.25 12.43 -5.52
C ILE A 171 20.22 11.39 -4.98
N ILE A 172 19.84 10.75 -3.87
CA ILE A 172 20.59 9.65 -3.28
C ILE A 172 19.67 8.42 -3.30
N LEU A 173 20.16 7.32 -3.88
CA LEU A 173 19.51 6.02 -3.85
C LEU A 173 20.17 5.18 -2.74
N ASP A 174 19.40 4.91 -1.70
CA ASP A 174 19.81 4.15 -0.53
C ASP A 174 19.39 2.70 -0.69
N MET A 175 20.36 1.80 -0.81
CA MET A 175 20.15 0.35 -0.89
C MET A 175 20.26 -0.26 0.50
N ASP A 176 19.21 -0.96 0.91
CA ASP A 176 19.13 -1.59 2.21
C ASP A 176 18.56 -3.00 2.11
N VAL A 177 18.99 -3.85 3.04
CA VAL A 177 18.40 -5.15 3.33
C VAL A 177 18.03 -5.17 4.80
N THR A 178 16.86 -5.72 5.12
CA THR A 178 16.42 -5.96 6.52
C THR A 178 15.77 -7.33 6.61
N ASP A 179 15.63 -7.87 7.81
CA ASP A 179 14.80 -9.05 8.01
C ASP A 179 13.31 -8.72 7.92
N ASP A 180 12.56 -9.68 7.37
CA ASP A 180 11.12 -9.78 7.52
C ASP A 180 10.80 -11.12 8.19
N GLN A 181 10.61 -11.07 9.51
CA GLN A 181 10.49 -12.26 10.35
C GLN A 181 9.19 -13.01 10.06
N VAL A 182 9.30 -14.33 9.92
CA VAL A 182 8.13 -15.15 9.60
C VAL A 182 7.67 -15.99 10.78
N HIS A 183 6.41 -16.41 10.69
CA HIS A 183 5.83 -17.41 11.57
C HIS A 183 5.44 -18.66 10.78
N GLY A 184 5.60 -19.83 11.39
CA GLY A 184 5.28 -21.11 10.78
C GLY A 184 6.29 -21.54 9.71
N ASN A 185 5.83 -22.30 8.73
CA ASN A 185 6.65 -22.91 7.69
C ASN A 185 6.36 -22.27 6.33
N GLN A 186 6.70 -20.99 6.18
CA GLN A 186 6.49 -20.26 4.92
C GLN A 186 7.58 -20.62 3.90
N GLU A 187 7.20 -20.72 2.63
CA GLU A 187 8.13 -21.06 1.55
C GLU A 187 9.18 -19.97 1.35
N GLY A 188 10.44 -20.37 1.15
CA GLY A 188 11.55 -19.43 0.98
C GLY A 188 12.05 -18.78 2.28
N ALA A 189 11.44 -19.07 3.43
CA ALA A 189 11.91 -18.57 4.72
C ALA A 189 13.00 -19.49 5.30
N PHE A 190 14.16 -18.91 5.62
CA PHE A 190 15.30 -19.64 6.18
C PHE A 190 15.82 -18.95 7.44
N PHE A 191 16.56 -19.70 8.26
CA PHE A 191 17.27 -19.12 9.38
C PHE A 191 18.43 -18.26 8.88
N ASN A 192 18.43 -16.99 9.25
CA ASN A 192 19.51 -16.05 8.95
C ASN A 192 20.34 -15.79 10.22
N SER A 193 21.65 -16.04 10.15
CA SER A 193 22.55 -15.93 11.30
C SER A 193 22.81 -14.49 11.74
N TYR A 194 22.70 -13.52 10.83
CA TYR A 194 22.88 -12.09 11.13
C TYR A 194 21.68 -11.52 11.89
N TYR A 195 20.46 -11.88 11.48
CA TYR A 195 19.21 -11.44 12.13
C TYR A 195 18.73 -12.35 13.26
N HIS A 196 19.43 -13.47 13.51
CA HIS A 196 19.13 -14.44 14.57
C HIS A 196 17.69 -15.00 14.54
N GLY A 197 17.10 -15.14 13.35
CA GLY A 197 15.70 -15.55 13.18
C GLY A 197 15.43 -16.24 11.86
N VAL A 198 14.25 -16.87 11.75
CA VAL A 198 13.73 -17.37 10.47
C VAL A 198 12.97 -16.23 9.81
N CYS A 199 13.45 -15.79 8.65
CA CYS A 199 12.96 -14.59 8.00
C CYS A 199 13.05 -14.69 6.47
N TYR A 200 12.50 -13.69 5.78
CA TYR A 200 12.94 -13.26 4.46
C TYR A 200 14.02 -12.16 4.59
N ALA A 201 14.71 -11.85 3.49
CA ALA A 201 15.69 -10.77 3.41
C ALA A 201 15.36 -9.78 2.27
N PRO A 202 14.25 -9.02 2.38
CA PRO A 202 13.83 -8.08 1.35
C PRO A 202 14.93 -7.09 0.97
N LEU A 203 15.07 -6.84 -0.34
CA LEU A 203 15.86 -5.74 -0.89
C LEU A 203 14.96 -4.51 -0.98
N TYR A 204 15.41 -3.42 -0.39
CA TYR A 204 14.79 -2.11 -0.51
C TYR A 204 15.74 -1.11 -1.18
N ILE A 205 15.17 -0.23 -2.00
CA ILE A 205 15.86 0.97 -2.48
C ILE A 205 14.98 2.18 -2.21
N PHE A 206 15.54 3.15 -1.49
CA PHE A 206 14.87 4.39 -1.10
C PHE A 206 15.53 5.62 -1.74
N CYS A 207 14.75 6.70 -1.89
CA CYS A 207 15.28 8.05 -2.06
C CYS A 207 14.66 8.95 -0.98
N GLY A 208 15.39 9.18 0.11
CA GLY A 208 14.84 9.85 1.29
C GLY A 208 13.70 9.03 1.88
N HIS A 209 12.47 9.56 1.87
CA HIS A 209 11.28 8.86 2.36
C HIS A 209 10.51 8.10 1.28
N HIS A 210 10.98 8.13 0.03
CA HIS A 210 10.30 7.46 -1.08
C HIS A 210 10.84 6.04 -1.25
N LEU A 211 9.95 5.06 -1.13
CA LEU A 211 10.23 3.67 -1.48
C LEU A 211 10.17 3.51 -3.00
N LEU A 212 11.26 3.05 -3.62
CA LEU A 212 11.36 2.84 -5.08
C LEU A 212 11.39 1.37 -5.46
N VAL A 213 11.96 0.53 -4.59
CA VAL A 213 12.07 -0.91 -4.77
C VAL A 213 11.74 -1.61 -3.47
N ALA A 214 10.90 -2.63 -3.54
CA ALA A 214 10.62 -3.58 -2.46
C ALA A 214 10.54 -4.98 -3.06
N LYS A 215 11.61 -5.77 -2.91
CA LYS A 215 11.69 -7.13 -3.44
C LYS A 215 11.84 -8.11 -2.30
N LEU A 216 10.80 -8.90 -2.04
CA LEU A 216 10.87 -9.99 -1.08
C LEU A 216 11.78 -11.09 -1.62
N ARG A 217 12.74 -11.55 -0.81
CA ARG A 217 13.72 -12.57 -1.18
C ARG A 217 13.88 -13.59 -0.07
N SER A 218 14.19 -14.82 -0.44
CA SER A 218 14.61 -15.84 0.52
C SER A 218 15.82 -15.37 1.31
N SER A 219 15.89 -15.66 2.60
CA SER A 219 16.96 -15.15 3.48
C SER A 219 18.30 -15.90 3.40
N ASN A 220 18.36 -16.96 2.57
CA ASN A 220 19.55 -17.77 2.31
C ASN A 220 20.33 -17.35 1.05
N VAL A 221 19.98 -16.23 0.43
CA VAL A 221 20.65 -15.68 -0.75
C VAL A 221 21.70 -14.64 -0.36
N ASP A 222 22.58 -14.28 -1.29
CA ASP A 222 23.53 -13.18 -1.09
C ASP A 222 22.77 -11.86 -0.86
N PRO A 223 23.14 -11.02 0.13
CA PRO A 223 22.42 -9.78 0.40
C PRO A 223 22.32 -8.84 -0.80
N ALA A 224 23.30 -8.83 -1.71
CA ALA A 224 23.31 -8.01 -2.92
C ALA A 224 22.66 -8.69 -4.13
N ASP A 225 22.12 -9.91 -3.99
CA ASP A 225 21.47 -10.63 -5.08
C ASP A 225 20.29 -9.84 -5.68
N GLY A 226 20.29 -9.69 -7.01
CA GLY A 226 19.33 -8.89 -7.77
C GLY A 226 19.46 -7.36 -7.62
N ALA A 227 20.41 -6.87 -6.84
CA ALA A 227 20.46 -5.45 -6.51
C ALA A 227 20.91 -4.56 -7.68
N LEU A 228 21.83 -5.05 -8.52
CA LEU A 228 22.22 -4.36 -9.75
C LEU A 228 21.05 -4.26 -10.76
N ASP A 229 20.29 -5.34 -10.93
CA ASP A 229 19.15 -5.37 -11.87
C ASP A 229 18.08 -4.34 -11.45
N GLU A 230 17.78 -4.27 -10.15
CA GLU A 230 16.85 -3.28 -9.61
C GLU A 230 17.38 -1.85 -9.72
N LEU A 231 18.68 -1.61 -9.48
CA LEU A 231 19.31 -0.31 -9.72
C LEU A 231 19.20 0.12 -11.19
N GLN A 232 19.55 -0.77 -12.12
CA GLN A 232 19.46 -0.50 -13.55
C GLN A 232 18.02 -0.16 -13.97
N ARG A 233 17.04 -0.92 -13.47
CA ARG A 233 15.62 -0.69 -13.71
C ARG A 233 15.17 0.69 -13.24
N ILE A 234 15.41 1.03 -11.97
CA ILE A 234 14.93 2.31 -11.42
C ILE A 234 15.68 3.51 -11.99
N ILE A 235 17.00 3.40 -12.22
CA ILE A 235 17.78 4.49 -12.82
C ILE A 235 17.33 4.71 -14.26
N GLY A 236 17.06 3.65 -15.02
CA GLY A 236 16.47 3.75 -16.37
C GLY A 236 15.16 4.54 -16.35
N LEU A 237 14.22 4.15 -15.49
CA LEU A 237 12.93 4.83 -15.33
C LEU A 237 13.07 6.30 -14.88
N ILE A 238 14.02 6.60 -14.00
CA ILE A 238 14.30 7.98 -13.57
C ILE A 238 14.85 8.79 -14.75
N ARG A 239 15.80 8.23 -15.51
CA ARG A 239 16.47 8.88 -16.64
C ARG A 239 15.53 9.21 -17.79
N GLU A 240 14.45 8.46 -17.97
CA GLU A 240 13.39 8.80 -18.93
C GLU A 240 12.78 10.19 -18.68
N LYS A 241 12.72 10.64 -17.42
CA LYS A 241 12.16 11.97 -17.06
C LYS A 241 13.24 12.96 -16.64
N TRP A 242 14.31 12.49 -16.00
CA TRP A 242 15.33 13.30 -15.35
C TRP A 242 16.72 12.97 -15.92
N SER A 243 16.99 13.43 -17.15
CA SER A 243 18.24 13.11 -17.86
C SER A 243 19.49 13.65 -17.16
N GLU A 244 19.41 14.84 -16.56
CA GLU A 244 20.57 15.56 -15.99
C GLU A 244 20.73 15.44 -14.47
N THR A 245 19.77 14.82 -13.77
CA THR A 245 19.83 14.72 -12.30
C THR A 245 21.03 13.86 -11.90
N HIS A 246 21.93 14.36 -11.04
CA HIS A 246 23.01 13.53 -10.52
C HIS A 246 22.45 12.46 -9.57
N ILE A 247 22.82 11.20 -9.77
CA ILE A 247 22.33 10.09 -8.96
C ILE A 247 23.52 9.55 -8.18
N LEU A 248 23.48 9.68 -6.86
CA LEU A 248 24.44 9.05 -5.96
C LEU A 248 23.84 7.74 -5.45
N VAL A 249 24.53 6.62 -5.61
CA VAL A 249 24.12 5.35 -5.02
C VAL A 249 24.88 5.16 -3.71
N ARG A 250 24.16 4.83 -2.64
CA ARG A 250 24.69 4.55 -1.32
C ARG A 250 24.15 3.21 -0.84
N GLY A 251 25.02 2.39 -0.27
CA GLY A 251 24.67 1.12 0.35
C GLY A 251 25.72 0.74 1.38
N ASP A 252 25.42 -0.26 2.20
CA ASP A 252 26.38 -0.84 3.13
C ASP A 252 27.45 -1.68 2.40
N SER A 253 28.35 -2.31 3.17
CA SER A 253 29.44 -3.12 2.61
C SER A 253 28.96 -4.35 1.83
N ALA A 254 27.72 -4.81 2.02
CA ALA A 254 27.20 -5.94 1.27
C ALA A 254 27.02 -5.59 -0.22
N TYR A 255 26.76 -4.32 -0.53
CA TYR A 255 26.63 -3.80 -1.89
C TYR A 255 27.94 -3.32 -2.52
N ALA A 256 29.08 -3.52 -1.86
CA ALA A 256 30.41 -3.22 -2.41
C ALA A 256 30.81 -4.26 -3.48
N ARG A 257 30.14 -4.22 -4.63
CA ARG A 257 30.29 -5.13 -5.76
C ARG A 257 30.90 -4.41 -6.96
N GLU A 258 31.83 -5.08 -7.67
CA GLU A 258 32.54 -4.50 -8.80
C GLU A 258 31.59 -4.08 -9.92
N GLU A 259 30.59 -4.90 -10.20
CA GLU A 259 29.55 -4.66 -11.20
C GLU A 259 28.64 -3.46 -10.86
N ILE A 260 28.37 -3.23 -9.57
CA ILE A 260 27.61 -2.06 -9.10
C ILE A 260 28.45 -0.79 -9.25
N PHE A 261 29.72 -0.83 -8.84
CA PHE A 261 30.62 0.31 -9.01
C PHE A 261 30.80 0.66 -10.49
N TYR A 262 31.08 -0.33 -11.33
CA TYR A 262 31.22 -0.14 -12.77
C TYR A 262 29.96 0.48 -13.37
N PHE A 263 28.76 0.02 -12.99
CA PHE A 263 27.51 0.62 -13.47
C PHE A 263 27.32 2.07 -13.00
N CYS A 264 27.72 2.42 -11.78
CA CYS A 264 27.57 3.77 -11.25
C CYS A 264 28.60 4.77 -11.81
N GLU A 265 29.75 4.29 -12.28
CA GLU A 265 30.82 5.10 -12.86
C GLU A 265 30.61 5.44 -14.34
N ASN A 266 29.70 4.74 -15.03
CA ASN A 266 29.39 4.91 -16.46
C ASN A 266 28.01 5.54 -16.70
#